data_AF-Q86XS2-F1
#
_entry.id   AF-Q86XS2-F1
#
_cell.length_a   1.000
_cell.length_b   1.000
_cell.length_c   1.000
_cell.angle_alpha   90.00
_cell.angle_beta   90.00
_cell.angle_gamma   90.00
#
_symmetry.space_group_name_H-M   'P 1'
#
loop_
_entity.id
_entity.type
_entity.pdbx_description
1 polymer ?
#
loop_
_entity_poly.entity_id
_entity_poly.type
_entity_poly.pdbx_seq_one_letter_code
_entity_poly.pdbx_strand_id
1 'polypeptide(L)' 'CISAVQPDPPLELAVEVKQPEDRKPYLWIKWSPPTLIDLKTGWFTLLYELRLKPEKAAEWEVSDPY' A
#
# COMPACT_ATOMS: atom_id res chain seq x y z
N CYS A 1 10.73 28.31 5.91
CA CYS A 1 11.25 26.94 5.97
C CYS A 1 10.09 26.00 5.72
N ILE A 2 10.03 25.36 4.55
CA ILE A 2 8.95 24.42 4.22
C ILE A 2 9.41 23.07 4.76
N SER A 3 8.95 22.69 5.95
CA SER A 3 9.18 21.34 6.47
C SER A 3 8.42 20.36 5.58
N ALA A 4 9.12 19.51 4.84
CA ALA A 4 8.50 18.42 4.10
C ALA A 4 7.77 17.52 5.11
N VAL A 5 6.44 17.54 5.06
CA VAL A 5 5.59 16.67 5.88
C VAL A 5 5.75 15.27 5.32
N GLN A 6 6.47 14.41 6.03
CA GLN A 6 6.51 12.99 5.73
C GLN A 6 5.31 12.35 6.45
N PRO A 7 4.29 11.85 5.75
CA PRO A 7 3.16 11.21 6.40
C PRO A 7 3.64 9.91 7.05
N ASP A 8 3.12 9.64 8.25
CA ASP A 8 3.34 8.36 8.92
C ASP A 8 2.89 7.19 8.03
N PRO A 9 3.51 6.01 8.15
CA PRO A 9 3.11 4.84 7.39
C PRO A 9 1.66 4.43 7.72
N PRO A 10 0.93 3.83 6.75
CA PRO A 10 -0.42 3.36 6.96
C PRO A 10 -0.45 2.27 8.04
N LEU A 11 -1.55 2.27 8.80
CA LEU A 11 -1.76 1.31 9.87
C LEU A 11 -2.49 0.07 9.33
N GLU A 12 -2.39 -1.04 10.06
CA GLU A 12 -3.20 -2.25 9.81
C GLU A 12 -3.03 -2.85 8.40
N LEU A 13 -1.79 -2.91 7.90
CA LEU A 13 -1.51 -3.59 6.63
C LEU A 13 -1.87 -5.07 6.74
N ALA A 14 -2.95 -5.47 6.06
CA ALA A 14 -3.41 -6.84 5.99
C ALA A 14 -3.32 -7.32 4.54
N VAL A 15 -2.63 -8.44 4.33
CA VAL A 15 -2.51 -9.11 3.03
C VAL A 15 -3.20 -10.46 3.12
N GLU A 16 -4.19 -10.69 2.27
CA GLU A 16 -4.92 -11.95 2.17
C GLU A 16 -4.75 -12.54 0.77
N VAL A 17 -4.40 -13.82 0.67
CA VAL A 17 -4.40 -14.54 -0.62
C VAL A 17 -5.80 -15.11 -0.83
N LYS A 18 -6.49 -14.68 -1.88
CA LYS A 18 -7.78 -15.26 -2.29
C LYS A 18 -7.55 -16.22 -3.45
N GLN A 19 -8.02 -17.46 -3.30
CA GLN A 19 -7.94 -18.50 -4.33
C GLN A 19 -9.34 -19.06 -4.57
N PRO A 20 -10.16 -18.41 -5.41
CA PRO A 20 -11.45 -18.97 -5.81
C PRO A 20 -11.23 -20.20 -6.69
N GLU A 21 -12.04 -21.25 -6.56
CA GLU A 21 -11.92 -22.44 -7.43
C GLU A 21 -12.05 -22.10 -8.93
N ASP A 22 -12.85 -21.09 -9.26
CA ASP A 22 -13.17 -20.70 -10.64
C ASP A 22 -12.29 -19.58 -11.21
N ARG A 23 -11.31 -19.07 -10.46
CA ARG A 23 -10.50 -17.91 -10.88
C ARG A 23 -9.04 -18.02 -10.48
N LYS A 24 -8.20 -17.27 -11.20
CA LYS A 24 -6.80 -17.12 -10.83
C LYS A 24 -6.67 -16.54 -9.42
N PRO A 25 -5.68 -17.00 -8.63
CA PRO A 25 -5.43 -16.47 -7.30
C PRO A 25 -5.04 -15.00 -7.38
N TYR A 26 -5.51 -14.21 -6.42
CA TYR A 26 -5.20 -12.78 -6.33
C TYR A 26 -4.89 -12.38 -4.89
N LEU A 27 -4.08 -11.33 -4.75
CA LEU A 27 -3.77 -10.72 -3.46
C LEU A 27 -4.81 -9.66 -3.15
N TRP A 28 -5.38 -9.72 -1.96
CA TRP A 28 -6.27 -8.73 -1.43
C TRP A 28 -5.59 -8.00 -0.28
N ILE A 29 -5.33 -6.71 -0.47
CA ILE A 29 -4.52 -5.90 0.45
C ILE A 29 -5.41 -4.80 1.00
N LYS A 30 -5.43 -4.67 2.33
CA LYS A 30 -6.19 -3.66 3.06
C LYS A 30 -5.22 -2.89 3.96
N TRP A 31 -5.43 -1.58 4.08
CA TRP A 31 -4.71 -0.73 5.04
C TRP A 31 -5.62 0.41 5.48
N SER A 32 -5.32 0.94 6.65
CA SER A 32 -5.99 2.08 7.26
C SER A 32 -5.09 3.32 7.17
N PRO A 33 -5.67 4.52 6.98
CA PRO A 33 -4.90 5.75 7.02
C PRO A 33 -4.28 5.97 8.41
N PRO A 34 -3.16 6.72 8.51
CA PRO A 34 -2.59 7.07 9.81
C PRO A 34 -3.56 7.90 10.65
N THR A 35 -3.65 7.60 11.95
CA THR A 35 -4.62 8.19 12.88
C THR A 35 -4.48 9.71 13.07
N LEU A 36 -3.30 10.26 12.77
CA LEU A 36 -2.99 11.68 12.97
C LEU A 36 -3.42 12.56 11.79
N ILE A 37 -4.02 12.00 10.74
CA ILE A 37 -4.34 12.73 9.51
C ILE A 37 -5.84 13.02 9.47
N ASP A 38 -6.19 14.31 9.50
CA ASP A 38 -7.56 14.76 9.37
C ASP A 38 -8.04 14.66 7.91
N LEU A 39 -8.43 13.45 7.53
CA LEU A 39 -9.07 13.16 6.25
C LEU A 39 -10.55 13.61 6.23
N LYS A 40 -11.16 13.85 7.39
CA LYS A 40 -12.60 14.15 7.51
C LYS A 40 -12.91 15.59 7.13
N THR A 41 -11.99 16.51 7.40
CA THR A 41 -12.14 17.92 7.02
C THR A 41 -11.61 18.24 5.63
N GLY A 42 -11.01 17.26 4.94
CA GLY A 42 -10.49 17.43 3.57
C GLY A 42 -9.18 18.22 3.48
N TRP A 43 -8.48 18.41 4.60
CA TRP A 43 -7.22 19.15 4.67
C TRP A 43 -6.02 18.39 4.07
N PHE A 44 -6.11 17.05 3.99
CA PHE A 44 -5.09 16.20 3.36
C PHE A 44 -5.69 15.23 2.34
N THR A 45 -5.00 15.08 1.22
CA THR A 45 -5.18 13.97 0.27
C THR A 45 -3.96 13.06 0.36
N LEU A 46 -4.17 11.78 0.66
CA LEU A 46 -3.10 10.79 0.72
C LEU A 46 -3.02 10.03 -0.60
N LEU A 47 -1.81 9.94 -1.15
CA LEU A 47 -1.48 9.06 -2.26
C LEU A 47 -0.71 7.87 -1.71
N TYR A 48 -1.18 6.67 -2.02
CA TYR A 48 -0.55 5.43 -1.58
C TYR A 48 0.20 4.79 -2.74
N GLU A 49 1.45 4.43 -2.50
CA GLU A 49 2.25 3.62 -3.40
C GLU A 49 2.32 2.19 -2.85
N LEU A 50 1.78 1.23 -3.60
CA LEU A 50 1.84 -0.18 -3.23
C LEU A 50 3.01 -0.84 -3.95
N ARG A 51 3.93 -1.45 -3.20
CA ARG A 51 5.02 -2.26 -3.73
C ARG A 51 4.89 -3.69 -3.26
N LEU A 52 4.99 -4.63 -4.19
CA LEU A 52 4.92 -6.07 -3.91
C LEU A 52 6.26 -6.72 -4.26
N LYS A 53 6.71 -7.63 -3.40
CA LYS A 53 7.82 -8.53 -3.72
C LYS A 53 7.50 -9.95 -3.26
N PRO A 54 7.93 -10.97 -4.02
CA PRO A 54 7.90 -12.34 -3.53
C PRO A 54 8.77 -12.48 -2.26
N GLU A 55 8.29 -13.20 -1.25
CA GLU A 55 9.01 -13.37 0.02
C GLU A 55 10.41 -14.00 -0.15
N LYS A 56 10.57 -14.83 -1.18
CA LYS A 56 11.83 -15.52 -1.50
C LYS A 56 12.75 -14.74 -2.45
N ALA A 57 12.36 -13.54 -2.88
CA ALA A 57 13.15 -12.71 -3.79
C ALA A 57 13.93 -11.64 -3.00
N ALA A 58 15.24 -11.55 -3.24
CA ALA A 58 16.11 -10.55 -2.62
C ALA A 58 15.90 -9.13 -3.18
N GLU A 59 15.37 -9.02 -4.41
CA GLU A 59 15.22 -7.76 -5.13
C GLU A 59 13.75 -7.51 -5.52
N TRP A 60 13.33 -6.23 -5.47
CA TRP A 60 12.01 -5.82 -5.91
C TRP A 60 11.91 -5.99 -7.43
N GLU A 61 10.79 -6.51 -7.94
CA GLU A 61 10.54 -6.58 -9.39
C GLU A 61 10.48 -5.15 -9.95
N VAL A 62 11.57 -4.73 -10.61
CA VAL A 62 11.57 -3.54 -11.45
C VAL A 62 10.80 -3.94 -12.70
N SER A 63 9.60 -3.38 -12.89
CA SER A 63 8.86 -3.56 -14.14
C SER A 63 9.66 -2.86 -15.24
N ASP A 64 10.36 -3.64 -16.06
CA ASP A 64 11.08 -3.11 -17.22
C ASP A 64 10.10 -2.42 -18.19
N PRO A 65 10.43 -1.23 -18.70
CA PRO A 65 9.56 -0.46 -19.58
C PRO A 65 9.80 -0.84 -21.05
N TYR A 66 9.54 -2.08 -21.46
CA TYR A 66 9.42 -2.45 -22.89
C TYR A 66 8.38 -3.54 -23.11
#